data_AF-A0A3D5N4L2-F1
#
_entry.id   AF-A0A3D5N4L2-F1
#
_cell.length_a   1.000
_cell.length_b   1.000
_cell.length_c   1.000
_cell.angle_alpha   90.00
_cell.angle_beta   90.00
_cell.angle_gamma   90.00
#
_symmetry.space_group_name_H-M   'P 1'
#
loop_
_entity.id
_entity.type
_entity.pdbx_description
1 polymer ?
#
loop_
_entity_poly.entity_id
_entity_poly.type
_entity_poly.pdbx_seq_one_letter_code
_entity_poly.pdbx_strand_id
1 'polypeptide(L)' 'MLRSEINACIEHAKELYASISFKLPVWGHYSPDQWAAEPDLAKWCRGHQMGW' A
#
# COMPACT_ATOMS: atom_id res chain seq x y z
N MET A 1 13.39 4.83 10.00
CA MET A 1 13.51 5.18 8.57
C MET A 1 12.75 6.47 8.33
N LEU A 2 13.32 7.36 7.53
CA LEU A 2 12.65 8.56 7.05
C LEU A 2 11.48 8.16 6.15
N ARG A 3 10.43 9.00 6.09
CA ARG A 3 9.30 8.75 5.17
C ARG A 3 9.77 8.63 3.71
N SER A 4 10.80 9.38 3.31
CA SER A 4 11.40 9.29 1.98
C SER A 4 12.00 7.91 1.71
N GLU A 5 12.69 7.32 2.68
CA GLU A 5 13.28 5.98 2.56
C GLU A 5 12.20 4.90 2.48
N ILE A 6 11.16 5.01 3.32
CA ILE A 6 10.02 4.09 3.30
C ILE A 6 9.32 4.14 1.93
N ASN A 7 9.06 5.34 1.41
CA ASN A 7 8.43 5.52 0.11
C ASN A 7 9.29 4.91 -1.01
N ALA A 8 10.61 5.10 -0.98
CA ALA A 8 11.53 4.51 -1.95
C ALA A 8 11.49 2.98 -1.90
N CYS A 9 11.46 2.38 -0.71
CA CYS A 9 11.33 0.93 -0.55
C CYS A 9 10.00 0.40 -1.10
N ILE A 10 8.89 1.08 -0.84
CA ILE A 10 7.56 0.68 -1.32
C ILE A 10 7.50 0.74 -2.85
N GLU A 11 8.03 1.78 -3.47
CA GLU A 11 8.04 1.89 -4.93
C GLU A 11 8.93 0.80 -5.58
N HIS A 12 10.13 0.57 -5.04
CA HIS A 12 10.97 -0.53 -5.52
C HIS A 12 10.30 -1.90 -5.36
N ALA A 13 9.59 -2.14 -4.26
CA ALA A 13 8.83 -3.38 -4.08
C ALA A 13 7.71 -3.54 -5.13
N LYS A 14 6.99 -2.45 -5.45
CA LYS A 14 5.97 -2.47 -6.52
C LYS A 14 6.56 -2.75 -7.90
N GLU A 15 7.74 -2.21 -8.21
CA GLU A 15 8.46 -2.49 -9.45
C GLU A 15 8.84 -3.97 -9.55
N LEU A 16 9.38 -4.55 -8.46
CA LEU A 16 9.67 -5.98 -8.38
C LEU A 16 8.41 -6.81 -8.63
N TYR A 17 7.31 -6.49 -7.96
CA TYR A 17 6.04 -7.20 -8.14
C TYR A 17 5.53 -7.14 -9.59
N ALA A 18 5.64 -5.97 -10.23
CA ALA A 18 5.30 -5.82 -11.63
C ALA A 18 6.15 -6.72 -12.54
N SER A 19 7.47 -6.83 -12.28
CA SER A 19 8.39 -7.65 -13.08
C SER A 19 8.07 -9.15 -13.05
N ILE A 20 7.51 -9.64 -11.94
CA ILE A 20 7.12 -11.05 -11.75
C ILE A 20 5.63 -11.29 -11.98
N SER A 21 4.90 -10.32 -12.53
CA SER A 21 3.44 -10.37 -12.73
C SER A 21 2.63 -10.60 -11.45
N PHE A 22 3.19 -10.29 -10.28
CA PHE A 22 2.46 -10.30 -9.02
C PHE A 22 1.51 -9.11 -8.97
N LYS A 23 0.26 -9.34 -8.52
CA LYS A 23 -0.78 -8.32 -8.48
C LYS A 23 -1.14 -8.00 -7.04
N LEU A 24 -1.01 -6.73 -6.69
CA LEU A 24 -1.51 -6.20 -5.44
C LEU A 24 -3.03 -5.97 -5.53
N PRO A 25 -3.75 -6.06 -4.41
CA PRO A 25 -5.10 -5.53 -4.33
C PRO A 25 -5.10 -4.02 -4.59
N VAL A 26 -6.23 -3.49 -5.06
CA VAL A 26 -6.38 -2.08 -5.47
C VAL A 26 -5.93 -1.11 -4.38
N TRP A 27 -6.26 -1.40 -3.12
CA TRP A 27 -5.87 -0.60 -1.95
C TRP A 27 -4.36 -0.64 -1.63
N GLY A 28 -3.59 -1.55 -2.21
CA GLY A 28 -2.12 -1.55 -2.16
C GLY A 28 -1.48 -0.38 -2.90
N HIS A 29 -2.27 0.38 -3.66
CA HIS A 29 -1.87 1.57 -4.40
C HIS A 29 -2.46 2.87 -3.84
N TYR A 30 -3.22 2.83 -2.74
CA TYR A 30 -3.93 3.99 -2.24
C TYR A 30 -3.02 5.08 -1.68
N SER A 31 -3.30 6.31 -2.07
CA SER A 31 -2.83 7.52 -1.40
C SER A 31 -3.56 7.71 -0.06
N PRO A 32 -3.05 8.60 0.83
CA PRO A 32 -3.75 8.95 2.05
C PRO A 32 -5.20 9.44 1.81
N ASP A 33 -5.43 10.20 0.74
CA ASP A 33 -6.76 10.70 0.39
C ASP A 33 -7.71 9.60 -0.07
N GLN A 34 -7.19 8.59 -0.79
CA GLN A 34 -7.98 7.41 -1.19
C GLN A 34 -8.35 6.55 0.02
N TRP A 35 -7.44 6.41 0.99
CA TRP A 35 -7.76 5.76 2.27
C TRP A 35 -8.81 6.52 3.07
N ALA A 36 -8.77 7.86 3.05
CA ALA A 36 -9.76 8.69 3.72
C ALA A 36 -11.17 8.56 3.10
N ALA A 37 -11.25 8.26 1.80
CA ALA A 37 -12.51 8.01 1.09
C ALA A 37 -13.15 6.65 1.41
N GLU A 38 -12.40 5.70 1.98
CA GLU A 38 -12.87 4.33 2.29
C GLU A 38 -12.65 3.94 3.77
N PRO A 39 -13.35 4.59 4.72
CA PRO A 39 -13.08 4.43 6.14
C PRO A 39 -13.34 3.01 6.68
N ASP A 40 -14.32 2.30 6.14
CA ASP A 40 -14.65 0.93 6.58
C ASP A 40 -13.56 -0.06 6.15
N LEU A 41 -13.08 0.05 4.91
CA LEU A 41 -11.95 -0.75 4.42
C LEU A 41 -10.68 -0.44 5.22
N ALA A 42 -10.40 0.85 5.46
CA ALA A 42 -9.26 1.29 6.27
C ALA A 42 -9.31 0.71 7.69
N LYS A 43 -10.49 0.70 8.32
CA LYS A 43 -10.71 0.11 9.64
C LYS A 43 -10.45 -1.40 9.62
N TRP A 44 -10.97 -2.10 8.63
CA TRP A 44 -10.78 -3.55 8.50
C TRP A 44 -9.30 -3.90 8.28
N CYS A 45 -8.62 -3.23 7.34
CA CYS A 45 -7.19 -3.45 7.07
C CYS A 45 -6.34 -3.19 8.31
N ARG A 46 -6.62 -2.10 9.06
CA ARG A 46 -5.91 -1.80 10.32
C ARG A 46 -6.14 -2.87 11.38
N GLY A 47 -7.37 -3.37 11.51
CA GLY A 47 -7.73 -4.42 12.47
C GLY A 47 -7.07 -5.77 12.18
N HIS A 48 -6.72 -6.03 10.93
CA HIS A 48 -6.10 -7.29 10.47
C HIS A 48 -4.64 -7.13 10.04
N GLN A 49 -4.03 -5.95 10.25
CA GLN A 49 -2.66 -5.61 9.83
C GLN A 49 -2.37 -5.88 8.34
N MET A 50 -3.34 -5.56 7.48
CA MET A 50 -3.20 -5.71 6.03
C MET A 50 -2.61 -4.43 5.40
N GLY A 51 -1.61 -4.60 4.54
CA GLY A 51 -0.98 -3.50 3.78
C GLY A 51 0.45 -3.19 4.22
N TRP A 52 0.95 -2.06 3.73
CA TRP A 52 2.27 -1.50 4.07
C TRP A 52 2.20 -0.64 5.33
#